data_AF-A0A7W1R9B9-F1
#
_entry.id   AF-A0A7W1R9B9-F1
#
_cell.length_a   1.000
_cell.length_b   1.000
_cell.length_c   1.000
_cell.angle_alpha   90.00
_cell.angle_beta   90.00
_cell.angle_gamma   90.00
#
_symmetry.space_group_name_H-M   'P 1'
#
loop_
_entity.id
_entity.type
_entity.pdbx_description
1 polymer ?
#
loop_
_entity_poly.entity_id
_entity_poly.type
_entity_poly.pdbx_seq_one_letter_code
_entity_poly.pdbx_strand_id
1 'polypeptide(L)'
;MKTNSGREYCLIVEGAYLSESEAEHALRDPFIEDWVELTGHFRIHNMGEIEVAQGVALGSLGVVMLDERLFEIASTDPEHPLTEQKAKGVAEALRRQDMFDEITVEPREEEDDEGSDE
;
A
#
# COMPACT_ATOMS: atom_id res chain seq x y z
N MET A 1 21.59 -1.35 -20.42
CA MET A 1 21.92 -0.84 -19.06
C MET A 1 21.27 -1.79 -18.07
N LYS A 2 22.01 -2.36 -17.13
CA LYS A 2 21.41 -3.12 -16.02
C LYS A 2 20.86 -2.09 -15.04
N THR A 3 19.55 -1.88 -15.06
CA THR A 3 18.87 -1.09 -14.04
C THR A 3 19.15 -1.76 -12.71
N ASN A 4 19.51 -0.94 -11.72
CA ASN A 4 19.69 -1.37 -10.35
C ASN A 4 18.29 -1.77 -9.86
N SER A 5 17.88 -3.03 -10.05
CA SER A 5 16.61 -3.60 -9.58
C SER A 5 16.62 -3.59 -8.06
N GLY A 6 16.33 -2.42 -7.48
CA GLY A 6 16.06 -2.32 -6.06
C GLY A 6 14.83 -3.17 -5.81
N ARG A 7 14.97 -4.22 -5.01
CA ARG A 7 13.86 -5.09 -4.62
C ARG A 7 12.70 -4.20 -4.17
N GLU A 8 11.59 -4.27 -4.89
CA GLU A 8 10.35 -3.66 -4.47
C GLU A 8 9.86 -4.39 -3.22
N TYR A 9 9.09 -3.70 -2.39
CA TYR A 9 8.48 -4.30 -1.20
C TYR A 9 6.98 -4.13 -1.25
N CYS A 10 6.26 -5.06 -0.64
CA CYS A 10 4.84 -4.97 -0.40
C CYS A 10 4.55 -5.26 1.07
N LEU A 11 3.31 -4.98 1.47
CA LEU A 11 2.80 -5.40 2.76
C LEU A 11 1.81 -6.55 2.52
N ILE A 12 1.96 -7.62 3.28
CA ILE A 12 0.96 -8.67 3.37
C ILE A 12 0.17 -8.42 4.64
N VAL A 13 -1.14 -8.24 4.51
CA VAL A 13 -2.01 -7.89 5.63
C VAL A 13 -3.20 -8.84 5.73
N GLU A 14 -3.55 -9.21 6.95
CA GLU A 14 -4.74 -10.00 7.24
C GLU A 14 -5.78 -9.12 7.97
N GLY A 15 -7.05 -9.19 7.56
CA GLY A 15 -8.11 -8.45 8.23
C GLY A 15 -9.51 -8.98 7.98
N ALA A 16 -10.50 -8.42 8.67
CA ALA A 16 -11.89 -8.88 8.61
C ALA A 16 -12.64 -8.56 7.29
N TYR A 17 -11.96 -7.99 6.29
CA TYR A 17 -12.55 -7.55 5.02
C TYR A 17 -12.77 -8.71 4.05
N LEU A 18 -13.82 -8.64 3.25
CA LEU A 18 -14.25 -9.71 2.34
C LEU A 18 -14.04 -9.37 0.86
N SER A 19 -13.54 -8.18 0.54
CA SER A 19 -13.24 -7.76 -0.83
C SER A 19 -12.12 -6.72 -0.90
N GLU A 20 -11.48 -6.61 -2.07
CA GLU A 20 -10.44 -5.60 -2.34
C GLU A 20 -10.95 -4.19 -2.11
N SER A 21 -12.14 -3.87 -2.63
CA SER A 21 -12.72 -2.54 -2.46
C SER A 21 -13.00 -2.21 -1.00
N GLU A 22 -13.44 -3.18 -0.21
CA GLU A 22 -13.67 -2.99 1.23
C GLU A 22 -12.35 -2.72 1.97
N ALA A 23 -11.32 -3.52 1.70
CA ALA A 23 -10.00 -3.31 2.29
C ALA A 23 -9.36 -1.99 1.83
N GLU A 24 -9.56 -1.59 0.57
CA GLU A 24 -9.09 -0.31 0.03
C GLU A 24 -9.80 0.89 0.65
N HIS A 25 -11.11 0.80 0.86
CA HIS A 25 -11.86 1.83 1.59
C HIS A 25 -11.38 1.93 3.02
N ALA A 26 -11.30 0.79 3.73
CA ALA A 26 -10.80 0.75 5.09
C ALA A 26 -9.41 1.37 5.19
N LEU A 27 -8.49 1.02 4.27
CA LEU A 27 -7.14 1.59 4.16
C LEU A 27 -7.15 3.13 4.10
N ARG A 28 -8.10 3.73 3.38
CA ARG A 28 -8.11 5.16 3.05
C ARG A 28 -8.84 6.02 4.08
N ASP A 29 -9.91 5.50 4.65
CA ASP A 29 -10.84 6.29 5.46
C ASP A 29 -10.15 7.02 6.64
N PRO A 30 -9.31 6.39 7.47
CA PRO A 30 -8.67 7.06 8.60
C PRO A 30 -7.78 8.25 8.20
N PHE A 31 -7.04 8.11 7.10
CA PHE A 31 -6.15 9.16 6.63
C PHE A 31 -6.92 10.32 5.98
N ILE A 32 -8.05 10.03 5.33
CA ILE A 32 -8.95 11.05 4.79
C ILE A 32 -9.62 11.81 5.93
N GLU A 33 -10.09 11.10 6.96
CA GLU A 33 -10.68 11.71 8.16
C GLU A 33 -9.69 12.65 8.85
N ASP A 34 -8.49 12.17 9.19
CA ASP A 34 -7.43 12.99 9.79
C ASP A 34 -7.12 14.24 8.94
N TRP A 35 -7.04 14.08 7.62
CA TRP A 35 -6.80 15.20 6.71
C TRP A 35 -7.93 16.22 6.69
N VAL A 36 -9.19 15.76 6.66
CA VAL A 36 -10.37 16.63 6.69
C VAL A 36 -10.45 17.37 8.02
N GLU A 37 -10.14 16.71 9.13
CA GLU A 37 -10.09 17.35 10.44
C GLU A 37 -9.03 18.45 10.51
N LEU A 38 -7.85 18.22 9.91
CA LEU A 38 -6.75 19.18 9.90
C LEU A 38 -6.98 20.37 8.97
N THR A 39 -7.53 20.13 7.78
CA THR A 39 -7.58 21.10 6.68
C THR A 39 -8.96 21.66 6.38
N GLY A 40 -10.02 20.97 6.81
CA GLY A 40 -11.42 21.30 6.52
C GLY A 40 -11.86 21.03 5.07
N HIS A 41 -11.01 20.38 4.24
CA HIS A 41 -11.27 20.21 2.82
C HIS A 41 -10.79 18.84 2.30
N PHE A 42 -11.68 18.12 1.60
CA PHE A 42 -11.31 16.93 0.84
C PHE A 42 -11.87 16.96 -0.58
N ARG A 43 -11.02 16.53 -1.52
CA ARG A 43 -11.35 16.24 -2.92
C ARG A 43 -10.51 15.02 -3.33
N ILE A 44 -11.00 14.21 -4.27
CA ILE A 44 -10.31 12.98 -4.70
C ILE A 44 -8.87 13.26 -5.19
N HIS A 45 -8.62 14.40 -5.85
CA HIS A 45 -7.26 14.76 -6.26
C HIS A 45 -6.29 15.03 -5.09
N ASN A 46 -6.80 15.27 -3.88
CA ASN A 46 -5.98 15.47 -2.69
C ASN A 46 -5.36 14.16 -2.19
N MET A 47 -5.79 12.99 -2.67
CA MET A 47 -5.21 11.71 -2.24
C MET A 47 -3.71 11.59 -2.53
N GLY A 48 -3.21 12.30 -3.55
CA GLY A 48 -1.77 12.42 -3.82
C GLY A 48 -1.02 13.31 -2.83
N GLU A 49 -1.74 14.15 -2.08
CA GLU A 49 -1.19 15.10 -1.10
C GLU A 49 -1.21 14.54 0.34
N ILE A 50 -2.02 13.52 0.58
CA ILE A 50 -2.09 12.84 1.90
C ILE A 50 -0.94 11.85 1.99
N GLU A 51 0.02 12.13 2.87
CA GLU A 51 1.13 11.20 3.14
C GLU A 51 0.74 10.18 4.22
N VAL A 52 0.76 8.90 3.87
CA VAL A 52 0.59 7.78 4.83
C VAL A 52 1.87 7.58 5.63
N ALA A 53 2.99 7.69 4.93
CA ALA A 53 4.33 7.68 5.48
C ALA A 53 5.19 8.64 4.66
N GLN A 54 6.38 8.98 5.16
CA GLN A 54 7.28 9.93 4.50
C GLN A 54 7.56 9.52 3.04
N GLY A 55 7.08 10.33 2.08
CA GLY A 55 7.25 10.06 0.65
C GLY A 55 6.43 8.89 0.11
N VAL A 56 5.31 8.55 0.75
CA VAL A 56 4.29 7.61 0.28
C VAL A 56 2.93 8.28 0.32
N ALA A 57 2.41 8.61 -0.86
CA ALA A 57 1.09 9.20 -0.98
C ALA A 57 0.01 8.12 -0.83
N LEU A 58 -1.11 8.46 -0.19
CA LEU A 58 -2.25 7.55 -0.05
C LEU A 58 -2.79 7.12 -1.42
N GLY A 59 -2.82 8.05 -2.38
CA GLY A 59 -3.26 7.80 -3.75
C GLY A 59 -2.31 6.93 -4.58
N SER A 60 -1.09 6.66 -4.12
CA SER A 60 -0.17 5.73 -4.77
C SER A 60 -0.24 4.32 -4.19
N LEU A 61 -1.10 4.05 -3.19
CA LEU A 61 -1.28 2.71 -2.63
C LEU A 61 -2.47 2.00 -3.25
N GLY A 62 -2.23 0.76 -3.68
CA GLY A 62 -3.25 -0.17 -4.15
C GLY A 62 -3.35 -1.37 -3.21
N VAL A 63 -4.53 -1.98 -3.20
CA VAL A 63 -4.82 -3.20 -2.44
C VAL A 63 -5.24 -4.29 -3.40
N VAL A 64 -4.62 -5.46 -3.28
CA VAL A 64 -4.96 -6.66 -4.07
C VAL A 64 -5.27 -7.80 -3.12
N MET A 65 -6.34 -8.55 -3.37
CA MET A 65 -6.68 -9.72 -2.56
C MET A 65 -5.87 -10.92 -3.04
N LEU A 66 -5.14 -11.54 -2.11
CA LEU A 66 -4.36 -12.76 -2.39
C LEU A 66 -5.17 -14.02 -2.05
N ASP A 67 -5.90 -13.99 -0.94
CA ASP A 67 -6.76 -15.08 -0.46
C ASP A 67 -7.88 -14.53 0.45
N GLU A 68 -8.71 -15.40 1.02
CA GLU A 68 -9.73 -15.02 2.00
C GLU A 68 -9.08 -14.26 3.17
N ARG A 69 -9.47 -12.99 3.33
CA ARG A 69 -8.98 -12.05 4.36
C ARG A 69 -7.50 -11.65 4.25
N LEU A 70 -6.79 -12.13 3.23
CA LEU A 70 -5.37 -11.84 3.01
C LEU A 70 -5.20 -10.89 1.81
N PHE A 71 -4.51 -9.78 2.03
CA PHE A 71 -4.34 -8.72 1.04
C PHE A 71 -2.87 -8.31 0.89
N GLU A 72 -2.49 -7.96 -0.33
CA GLU A 72 -1.25 -7.25 -0.64
C GLU A 72 -1.53 -5.76 -0.73
N ILE A 73 -0.71 -4.94 -0.08
CA ILE A 73 -0.65 -3.49 -0.27
C ILE A 73 0.69 -3.14 -0.91
N ALA A 74 0.63 -2.52 -2.09
CA ALA A 74 1.80 -2.13 -2.86
C ALA A 74 1.63 -0.73 -3.48
N SER A 75 2.74 -0.16 -3.99
CA SER A 75 2.64 1.06 -4.79
C SER A 75 2.04 0.75 -6.16
N THR A 76 1.06 1.55 -6.59
CA THR A 76 0.55 1.55 -7.97
C THR A 76 1.32 2.51 -8.86
N ASP A 77 2.27 3.27 -8.31
CA ASP A 77 3.12 4.20 -9.04
C ASP A 77 4.48 3.56 -9.37
N PRO A 78 4.74 3.21 -10.65
CA PRO A 78 6.00 2.58 -11.05
C PRO A 78 7.20 3.53 -10.96
N GLU A 79 7.00 4.84 -10.94
CA GLU A 79 8.09 5.80 -10.72
C GLU A 79 8.48 5.90 -9.24
N HIS A 80 7.58 5.48 -8.36
CA HIS A 80 7.71 5.57 -6.91
C HIS A 80 7.33 4.25 -6.22
N PRO A 81 8.10 3.17 -6.43
CA PRO A 81 7.87 1.91 -5.74
C PRO A 81 8.15 2.02 -4.24
N LEU A 82 7.57 1.09 -3.47
CA LEU A 82 7.87 0.97 -2.06
C LEU A 82 9.26 0.35 -1.88
N THR A 83 10.15 1.09 -1.25
CA THR A 83 11.37 0.54 -0.67
C THR A 83 11.05 -0.11 0.67
N GLU A 84 11.95 -0.95 1.19
CA GLU A 84 11.80 -1.56 2.52
C GLU A 84 11.48 -0.52 3.61
N GLN A 85 12.17 0.63 3.60
CA GLN A 85 11.95 1.70 4.57
C GLN A 85 10.56 2.33 4.43
N LYS A 86 10.09 2.56 3.19
CA LYS A 86 8.75 3.08 2.93
C LYS A 86 7.68 2.09 3.35
N ALA A 87 7.83 0.81 2.99
CA ALA A 87 6.91 -0.26 3.37
C ALA A 87 6.81 -0.42 4.91
N LYS A 88 7.94 -0.34 5.62
CA LYS A 88 7.95 -0.32 7.09
C LYS A 88 7.20 0.89 7.66
N GLY A 89 7.41 2.08 7.10
CA GLY A 89 6.70 3.28 7.51
C GLY A 89 5.18 3.17 7.32
N VAL A 90 4.75 2.60 6.18
CA VAL A 90 3.33 2.31 5.93
C VAL A 90 2.82 1.29 6.95
N ALA A 91 3.55 0.20 7.19
CA ALA A 91 3.15 -0.83 8.15
C ALA A 91 2.98 -0.26 9.57
N GLU A 92 3.89 0.63 9.98
CA GLU A 92 3.75 1.33 11.27
C GLU A 92 2.54 2.25 11.32
N ALA A 93 2.21 2.96 10.23
CA ALA A 93 1.02 3.81 10.16
C ALA A 93 -0.26 2.98 10.29
N LEU A 94 -0.35 1.86 9.55
CA LEU A 94 -1.52 0.97 9.60
C LEU A 94 -1.70 0.32 10.98
N ARG A 95 -0.59 -0.08 11.63
CA ARG A 95 -0.64 -0.60 13.01
C ARG A 95 -1.13 0.43 14.01
N ARG A 96 -0.83 1.72 13.83
CA ARG A 96 -1.32 2.79 14.73
C ARG A 96 -2.82 3.01 14.60
N GLN A 97 -3.38 2.72 13.43
CA GLN A 97 -4.80 2.83 13.13
C GLN A 97 -5.57 1.54 13.46
N ASP A 98 -4.90 0.48 13.93
CA ASP A 98 -5.51 -0.81 14.33
C ASP A 98 -6.38 -1.45 13.23
N MET A 99 -5.93 -1.34 11.97
CA MET A 99 -6.77 -1.62 10.80
C MET A 99 -6.81 -3.08 10.35
N PHE A 100 -5.75 -3.82 10.67
CA PHE A 100 -5.49 -5.19 10.22
C PHE A 100 -5.01 -6.00 11.42
N ASP A 101 -5.39 -7.27 11.47
CA ASP A 101 -5.03 -8.19 12.55
C ASP A 101 -3.53 -8.53 12.48
N GLU A 102 -3.01 -8.74 11.27
CA GLU A 102 -1.58 -8.99 11.02
C GLU A 102 -1.07 -8.13 9.86
N ILE A 103 0.16 -7.63 10.00
CA ILE A 103 0.84 -6.82 8.97
C ILE A 103 2.30 -7.26 8.88
N THR A 104 2.70 -7.73 7.71
CA THR A 104 4.05 -8.19 7.40
C THR A 104 4.60 -7.43 6.20
N VAL A 105 5.91 -7.15 6.18
CA VAL A 105 6.59 -6.47 5.06
C VAL A 105 7.46 -7.48 4.35
N GLU A 106 7.18 -7.72 3.08
CA GLU A 106 7.85 -8.74 2.27
C GLU A 106 8.50 -8.08 1.04
N PRO A 107 9.63 -8.60 0.54
CA PRO A 107 10.10 -8.25 -0.79
C PRO A 107 9.08 -8.73 -1.82
N ARG A 108 8.72 -7.86 -2.75
CA ARG A 108 7.86 -8.21 -3.88
C ARG A 108 8.72 -8.97 -4.89
N GLU A 109 8.37 -10.22 -5.14
CA GLU A 109 8.98 -10.96 -6.25
C GLU A 109 8.53 -10.29 -7.55
N GLU A 110 9.47 -9.79 -8.35
CA GLU A 110 9.17 -9.51 -9.76
C GLU A 110 8.73 -10.86 -10.34
N GLU A 111 7.55 -10.95 -10.95
CA GLU A 111 7.22 -12.10 -11.78
C GLU A 111 8.28 -12.14 -12.89
N ASP A 112 9.37 -12.87 -12.67
CA ASP A 112 10.30 -13.26 -13.72
C ASP A 112 9.44 -14.03 -14.72
N ASP A 113 9.18 -13.40 -15.87
CA ASP A 113 8.56 -14.00 -17.05
C ASP A 113 9.52 -15.09 -17.59
N GLU A 114 9.67 -16.20 -16.85
CA GLU A 114 10.26 -17.44 -17.32
C GLU A 114 9.21 -18.17 -18.17
N GLY A 115 8.97 -17.62 -19.37
CA GLY A 115 7.87 -18.06 -20.22
C GLY A 115 8.10 -17.85 -21.71
N SER A 116 9.30 -18.08 -22.25
CA SER A 116 9.49 -18.27 -23.70
C SER A 116 10.72 -19.14 -24.00
N ASP A 117 10.68 -20.40 -23.59
CA ASP A 117 11.42 -21.47 -24.26
C ASP A 117 10.42 -22.23 -25.16
N GLU A 118 10.42 -21.92 -26.47
CA GLU A 118 10.13 -22.89 -27.53
C GLU A 118 10.91 -22.56 -28.81
#